data_AF-A0A8J6Y794-F1
#
_entry.id   AF-A0A8J6Y794-F1
#
_cell.length_a   1.000
_cell.length_b   1.000
_cell.length_c   1.000
_cell.angle_alpha   90.00
_cell.angle_beta   90.00
_cell.angle_gamma   90.00
#
_symmetry.space_group_name_H-M   'P 1'
#
loop_
_entity.id
_entity.type
_entity.pdbx_description
1 polymer ?
#
loop_
_entity_poly.entity_id
_entity_poly.type
_entity_poly.pdbx_seq_one_letter_code
_entity_poly.pdbx_strand_id
1 'polypeptide(L)'
;MTTYIKTAAMITLLIFLPPLGWLFMYKYSTFDKKTNLALAAVCMVFFIYANISAGNLENIFGSSKGFEQSLTPKEFQEKFNASARRLAPNLNLTIDEPLTGTDKTFRYEFSPTLTLEGTVTGEQITALKLFAEPKNQDESFQVINVLGLLIATLNPELDTEDRGEVMRDLRMLKEVSTEGTYDWTTTRGRVTYSVHADKGKSTFTAALSQ
;
A
#
# COMPACT_ATOMS: atom_id res chain seq x y z
N MET A 1 -29.81 38.44 -6.16
CA MET A 1 -29.91 36.99 -6.48
C MET A 1 -28.54 36.37 -6.75
N THR A 2 -27.71 37.01 -7.58
CA THR A 2 -26.34 36.56 -7.94
C THR A 2 -25.36 36.46 -6.77
N THR A 3 -25.47 37.29 -5.73
CA THR A 3 -24.58 37.23 -4.55
C THR A 3 -24.82 35.98 -3.70
N TYR A 4 -26.10 35.65 -3.43
CA TYR A 4 -26.47 34.46 -2.65
C TYR A 4 -26.09 33.15 -3.34
N ILE A 5 -26.21 33.10 -4.68
CA ILE A 5 -25.80 31.93 -5.47
C ILE A 5 -24.28 31.72 -5.38
N LYS A 6 -23.49 32.80 -5.43
CA LYS A 6 -22.03 32.73 -5.27
C LYS A 6 -21.64 32.25 -3.87
N THR A 7 -22.25 32.81 -2.83
CA THR A 7 -21.98 32.39 -1.45
C THR A 7 -22.37 30.92 -1.21
N ALA A 8 -23.52 30.47 -1.71
CA ALA A 8 -23.93 29.08 -1.62
C ALA A 8 -22.95 28.15 -2.36
N ALA A 9 -22.54 28.49 -3.59
CA ALA A 9 -21.56 27.71 -4.34
C ALA A 9 -20.19 27.63 -3.64
N MET A 10 -19.76 28.70 -2.98
CA MET A 10 -18.50 28.75 -2.23
C MET A 10 -18.56 27.90 -0.96
N ILE A 11 -19.68 27.92 -0.23
CA ILE A 11 -19.91 27.06 0.93
C ILE A 11 -19.93 25.58 0.49
N THR A 12 -20.64 25.26 -0.60
CA THR A 12 -20.65 23.91 -1.17
C THR A 12 -19.24 23.45 -1.54
N LEU A 13 -18.45 24.28 -2.23
CA LEU A 13 -17.06 23.98 -2.55
C LEU A 13 -16.20 23.78 -1.30
N LEU A 14 -16.46 24.50 -0.21
CA LEU A 14 -15.73 24.31 1.05
C LEU A 14 -16.02 22.98 1.73
N ILE A 15 -17.23 22.45 1.55
CA ILE A 15 -17.63 21.17 2.13
C ILE A 15 -17.03 20.00 1.33
N PHE A 16 -17.06 20.09 0.00
CA PHE A 16 -16.63 18.97 -0.87
C PHE A 16 -15.15 19.03 -1.28
N LEU A 17 -14.58 20.23 -1.41
CA LEU A 17 -13.20 20.47 -1.84
C LEU A 17 -12.57 21.60 -1.03
N PRO A 18 -12.25 21.38 0.26
CA PRO A 18 -11.85 22.43 1.20
C PRO A 18 -10.73 23.36 0.68
N PRO A 19 -9.66 22.87 0.00
CA PRO A 19 -8.63 23.75 -0.56
C PRO A 19 -9.17 24.69 -1.64
N LEU A 20 -10.06 24.19 -2.51
CA LEU A 20 -10.66 24.99 -3.58
C LEU A 20 -11.68 25.99 -2.99
N GLY A 21 -12.51 25.54 -2.05
CA GLY A 21 -13.45 26.40 -1.33
C GLY A 21 -12.75 27.54 -0.60
N TRP A 22 -11.63 27.26 0.06
CA TRP A 22 -10.80 28.27 0.72
C TRP A 22 -10.29 29.31 -0.28
N LEU A 23 -9.72 28.87 -1.41
CA LEU A 23 -9.16 29.73 -2.44
C LEU A 23 -10.24 30.64 -3.04
N PHE A 24 -11.43 30.10 -3.25
CA PHE A 24 -12.59 30.88 -3.72
C PHE A 24 -13.10 31.86 -2.67
N MET A 25 -13.15 31.50 -1.39
CA MET A 25 -13.49 32.43 -0.30
C MET A 25 -12.48 33.55 -0.15
N TYR A 26 -11.19 33.25 -0.24
CA TYR A 26 -10.17 34.28 -0.16
C TYR A 26 -10.23 35.28 -1.32
N LYS A 27 -10.59 34.82 -2.53
CA LYS A 27 -10.55 35.63 -3.75
C LYS A 27 -11.87 36.32 -4.10
N TYR A 28 -13.02 35.76 -3.71
CA TYR A 28 -14.34 36.20 -4.19
C TYR A 28 -15.36 36.49 -3.07
N SER A 29 -14.98 36.32 -1.79
CA SER A 29 -15.87 36.61 -0.67
C SER A 29 -16.05 38.11 -0.46
N THR A 30 -17.28 38.51 -0.11
CA THR A 30 -17.62 39.86 0.35
C THR A 30 -17.44 40.04 1.86
N PHE A 31 -17.10 38.97 2.60
CA PHE A 31 -16.88 39.01 4.05
C PHE A 31 -15.48 39.51 4.39
N ASP A 32 -15.32 40.09 5.58
CA ASP A 32 -14.02 40.49 6.09
C ASP A 32 -13.12 39.28 6.37
N LYS A 33 -11.80 39.52 6.44
CA LYS A 33 -10.79 38.46 6.58
C LYS A 33 -10.99 37.61 7.86
N LYS A 34 -11.48 38.20 8.96
CA LYS A 34 -11.67 37.46 10.22
C LYS A 34 -12.87 36.51 10.11
N THR A 35 -13.96 36.98 9.49
CA THR A 35 -15.14 36.15 9.23
C THR A 35 -14.83 35.01 8.26
N ASN A 36 -14.06 35.26 7.19
CA ASN A 36 -13.63 34.19 6.28
C ASN A 36 -12.76 33.13 6.97
N LEU A 37 -11.85 33.55 7.86
CA LEU A 37 -11.00 32.63 8.62
C LEU A 37 -11.83 31.76 9.58
N ALA A 38 -12.77 32.37 10.31
CA ALA A 38 -13.66 31.66 11.22
C ALA A 38 -14.55 30.65 10.46
N LEU A 39 -15.14 31.06 9.34
CA LEU A 39 -16.00 30.20 8.53
C LEU A 39 -15.23 29.01 7.96
N ALA A 40 -13.99 29.23 7.50
CA ALA A 40 -13.16 28.17 6.98
C ALA A 40 -12.71 27.19 8.06
N ALA A 41 -12.42 27.66 9.28
CA ALA A 41 -12.14 26.80 10.42
C ALA A 41 -13.36 25.92 10.78
N VAL A 42 -14.57 26.49 10.81
CA VAL A 42 -15.80 25.73 11.05
C VAL A 42 -16.02 24.67 9.98
N CYS A 43 -15.85 25.01 8.70
CA CYS A 43 -15.99 24.04 7.62
C CYS A 43 -14.91 22.95 7.66
N MET A 44 -13.67 23.27 8.03
CA MET A 44 -12.62 22.27 8.24
C MET A 44 -12.98 21.32 9.38
N VAL A 45 -13.50 21.82 10.49
CA VAL A 45 -13.98 20.98 11.61
C VAL A 45 -15.14 20.09 11.17
N PHE A 46 -16.10 20.62 10.42
CA PHE A 46 -17.21 19.83 9.87
C PHE A 46 -16.73 18.77 8.88
N PHE A 47 -15.78 19.09 8.00
CA PHE A 47 -15.18 18.13 7.08
C PHE A 47 -14.46 17.01 7.82
N ILE A 48 -13.67 17.35 8.84
CA ILE A 48 -12.99 16.38 9.71
C ILE A 48 -14.03 15.49 10.40
N TYR A 49 -15.03 16.09 11.04
CA TYR A 49 -16.09 15.37 11.75
C TYR A 49 -16.90 14.45 10.84
N ALA A 50 -17.30 14.93 9.65
CA ALA A 50 -18.08 14.15 8.69
C ALA A 50 -17.30 12.90 8.24
N ASN A 51 -16.02 13.07 7.90
CA ASN A 51 -15.16 11.94 7.52
C ASN A 51 -14.88 10.99 8.70
N ILE A 52 -14.69 11.49 9.93
CA ILE A 52 -14.59 10.64 11.13
C ILE A 52 -15.87 9.82 11.34
N SER A 53 -17.03 10.47 11.26
CA SER A 53 -18.34 9.81 11.47
C SER A 53 -18.69 8.79 10.40
N ALA A 54 -18.18 8.98 9.18
CA ALA A 54 -18.34 8.06 8.06
C ALA A 54 -17.33 6.90 8.07
N GLY A 55 -16.40 6.86 9.04
CA GLY A 55 -15.32 5.87 9.09
C GLY A 55 -14.17 6.14 8.11
N ASN A 56 -14.18 7.26 7.39
CA ASN A 56 -13.20 7.66 6.37
C ASN A 56 -12.00 8.40 6.98
N LEU A 57 -11.52 7.93 8.13
CA LEU A 57 -10.34 8.51 8.81
C LEU A 57 -9.08 8.46 7.93
N GLU A 58 -8.98 7.48 7.06
CA GLU A 58 -7.85 7.25 6.14
C GLU A 58 -7.71 8.36 5.08
N ASN A 59 -8.83 8.98 4.66
CA ASN A 59 -8.82 10.12 3.72
C ASN A 59 -8.30 11.43 4.34
N ILE A 60 -8.28 11.54 5.68
CA ILE A 60 -7.86 12.77 6.38
C ILE A 60 -6.41 12.69 6.85
N PHE A 61 -6.01 11.54 7.37
CA PHE A 61 -4.72 11.39 8.06
C PHE A 61 -3.74 10.48 7.32
N GLY A 62 -4.12 9.95 6.16
CA GLY A 62 -3.47 8.79 5.57
C GLY A 62 -3.70 7.55 6.43
N SER A 63 -3.72 6.37 5.82
CA SER A 63 -3.73 5.12 6.58
C SER A 63 -2.49 5.03 7.46
N SER A 64 -2.66 5.31 8.76
CA SER A 64 -1.63 5.14 9.80
C SER A 64 -1.63 3.73 10.39
N LYS A 65 -2.54 2.86 9.94
CA LYS A 65 -2.59 1.46 10.36
C LYS A 65 -1.83 0.58 9.38
N GLY A 66 -0.54 0.89 9.19
CA GLY A 66 0.40 -0.14 8.76
C GLY A 66 0.43 -1.22 9.84
N PHE A 67 0.28 -2.47 9.42
CA PHE A 67 0.24 -3.65 10.29
C PHE A 67 1.27 -3.57 11.45
N GLU A 68 0.76 -3.69 12.68
CA GLU A 68 1.50 -3.54 13.95
C GLU A 68 2.31 -4.78 14.37
N GLN A 69 2.25 -5.89 13.64
CA GLN A 69 2.80 -7.15 14.13
C GLN A 69 3.82 -7.72 13.15
N SER A 70 5.07 -7.80 13.60
CA SER A 70 6.01 -8.74 13.02
C SER A 70 5.41 -10.15 13.13
N LEU A 71 5.04 -10.74 12.01
CA LEU A 71 4.37 -12.04 11.94
C LEU A 71 5.37 -13.16 12.26
N THR A 72 4.93 -14.17 13.00
CA THR A 72 5.67 -15.44 13.00
C THR A 72 5.56 -16.12 11.63
N PRO A 73 6.50 -17.01 11.26
CA PRO A 73 6.41 -17.77 10.00
C PRO A 73 5.09 -18.52 9.85
N LYS A 74 4.56 -19.09 10.94
CA LYS A 74 3.30 -19.82 10.95
C LYS A 74 2.10 -18.90 10.67
N GLU A 75 2.03 -17.75 11.34
CA GLU A 75 0.96 -16.78 11.11
C GLU A 75 0.99 -16.21 9.69
N PHE A 76 2.20 -15.95 9.18
CA PHE A 76 2.37 -15.52 7.80
C PHE A 76 1.87 -16.59 6.81
N GLN A 77 2.24 -17.85 7.01
CA GLN A 77 1.73 -18.96 6.19
C GLN A 77 0.20 -19.05 6.22
N GLU A 78 -0.41 -19.00 7.40
CA GLU A 78 -1.86 -19.08 7.56
C GLU A 78 -2.57 -17.93 6.84
N LYS A 79 -2.08 -16.70 7.01
CA LYS A 79 -2.65 -15.50 6.35
C LYS A 79 -2.44 -15.51 4.84
N PHE A 80 -1.24 -15.88 4.39
CA PHE A 80 -0.95 -16.00 2.96
C PHE A 80 -1.89 -17.02 2.31
N ASN A 81 -2.05 -18.19 2.91
CA ASN A 81 -2.91 -19.27 2.38
C ASN A 81 -4.40 -18.93 2.47
N ALA A 82 -4.83 -18.15 3.46
CA ALA A 82 -6.18 -17.62 3.53
C ALA A 82 -6.46 -16.64 2.37
N SER A 83 -5.52 -15.75 2.07
CA SER A 83 -5.60 -14.82 0.93
C SER A 83 -5.52 -15.56 -0.41
N ALA A 84 -4.63 -16.54 -0.54
CA ALA A 84 -4.44 -17.33 -1.74
C ALA A 84 -5.70 -18.11 -2.12
N ARG A 85 -6.41 -18.71 -1.16
CA ARG A 85 -7.70 -19.38 -1.41
C ARG A 85 -8.73 -18.50 -2.13
N ARG A 86 -8.69 -17.19 -1.92
CA ARG A 86 -9.61 -16.23 -2.53
C ARG A 86 -9.10 -15.69 -3.88
N LEU A 87 -7.80 -15.43 -3.99
CA LEU A 87 -7.24 -14.64 -5.09
C LEU A 87 -6.45 -15.50 -6.10
N ALA A 88 -5.89 -16.63 -5.67
CA ALA A 88 -5.10 -17.55 -6.49
C ALA A 88 -5.14 -18.97 -5.90
N PRO A 89 -6.24 -19.73 -6.07
CA PRO A 89 -6.50 -20.97 -5.34
C PRO A 89 -5.49 -22.10 -5.60
N ASN A 90 -4.68 -21.97 -6.65
CA ASN A 90 -3.62 -22.92 -6.98
C ASN A 90 -2.30 -22.61 -6.25
N LEU A 91 -2.21 -21.50 -5.53
CA LEU A 91 -1.05 -21.14 -4.72
C LEU A 91 -1.28 -21.56 -3.26
N ASN A 92 -0.32 -22.29 -2.72
CA ASN A 92 -0.25 -22.61 -1.30
C ASN A 92 1.21 -22.47 -0.87
N LEU A 93 1.42 -21.87 0.29
CA LEU A 93 2.71 -21.72 0.92
C LEU A 93 2.84 -22.75 2.03
N THR A 94 3.96 -23.48 2.04
CA THR A 94 4.32 -24.36 3.14
C THR A 94 5.70 -23.93 3.63
N ILE A 95 5.78 -23.42 4.84
CA ILE A 95 7.04 -23.05 5.47
C ILE A 95 7.45 -24.22 6.35
N ASP A 96 8.51 -24.92 5.94
CA ASP A 96 9.18 -25.87 6.82
C ASP A 96 9.81 -25.14 8.00
N GLU A 97 9.89 -25.78 9.16
CA GLU A 97 10.36 -25.14 10.39
C GLU A 97 11.68 -24.38 10.18
N PRO A 98 11.79 -23.14 10.67
CA PRO A 98 12.94 -22.29 10.38
C PRO A 98 14.24 -22.92 10.89
N LEU A 99 15.28 -22.91 10.03
CA LEU A 99 16.61 -23.44 10.32
C LEU A 99 17.12 -22.90 11.67
N THR A 100 17.66 -23.76 12.53
CA THR A 100 18.13 -23.39 13.87
C THR A 100 19.35 -22.45 13.81
N GLY A 101 19.28 -21.27 14.47
CA GLY A 101 20.33 -20.23 14.45
C GLY A 101 19.82 -18.84 14.90
N THR A 102 20.71 -17.85 15.02
CA THR A 102 20.42 -16.47 15.49
C THR A 102 19.68 -15.61 14.46
N ASP A 103 19.94 -15.85 13.18
CA ASP A 103 19.16 -15.34 12.04
C ASP A 103 18.64 -16.56 11.29
N LYS A 104 17.33 -16.81 11.38
CA LYS A 104 16.73 -17.98 10.71
C LYS A 104 16.15 -17.52 9.40
N THR A 105 16.52 -18.17 8.30
CA THR A 105 15.83 -17.99 7.03
C THR A 105 14.91 -19.18 6.77
N PHE A 106 13.75 -18.90 6.18
CA PHE A 106 12.95 -19.92 5.49
C PHE A 106 12.95 -19.63 4.01
N ARG A 107 12.87 -20.68 3.19
CA ARG A 107 12.83 -20.57 1.74
C ARG A 107 11.74 -21.45 1.19
N TYR A 108 10.98 -20.93 0.24
CA TYR A 108 9.94 -21.64 -0.46
C TYR A 108 10.05 -21.40 -1.97
N GLU A 109 9.96 -22.46 -2.76
CA GLU A 109 10.01 -22.38 -4.23
C GLU A 109 8.59 -22.55 -4.79
N PHE A 110 8.04 -21.48 -5.37
CA PHE A 110 6.74 -21.54 -6.07
C PHE A 110 6.89 -22.16 -7.47
N SER A 111 8.04 -21.96 -8.09
CA SER A 111 8.45 -22.54 -9.37
C SER A 111 9.98 -22.40 -9.52
N PRO A 112 10.61 -23.07 -10.51
CA PRO A 112 12.05 -22.94 -10.75
C PRO A 112 12.53 -21.51 -11.02
N THR A 113 11.60 -20.59 -11.34
CA THR A 113 11.87 -19.18 -11.62
C THR A 113 11.29 -18.24 -10.57
N LEU A 114 10.71 -18.76 -9.49
CA LEU A 114 10.06 -17.97 -8.44
C LEU A 114 10.29 -18.55 -7.05
N THR A 115 11.11 -17.88 -6.24
CA THR A 115 11.46 -18.28 -4.87
C THR A 115 11.15 -17.17 -3.89
N LEU A 116 10.55 -17.52 -2.76
CA LEU A 116 10.39 -16.64 -1.60
C LEU A 116 11.39 -17.04 -0.51
N GLU A 117 12.06 -16.05 0.06
CA GLU A 117 12.93 -16.18 1.23
C GLU A 117 12.43 -15.23 2.31
N GLY A 118 12.31 -15.71 3.54
CA GLY A 118 11.98 -14.86 4.69
C GLY A 118 13.08 -14.88 5.72
N THR A 119 13.44 -13.71 6.24
CA THR A 119 14.37 -13.54 7.36
C THR A 119 13.58 -13.41 8.66
N VAL A 120 13.96 -14.20 9.66
CA VAL A 120 13.35 -14.24 10.99
C VAL A 120 14.40 -13.85 12.03
N THR A 121 14.08 -12.84 12.83
CA THR A 121 14.89 -12.42 13.99
C THR A 121 14.09 -12.71 15.25
N GLY A 122 14.63 -13.53 16.15
CA GLY A 122 13.87 -14.09 17.26
C GLY A 122 12.81 -15.08 16.76
N GLU A 123 11.54 -14.67 16.76
CA GLU A 123 10.38 -15.45 16.27
C GLU A 123 9.62 -14.75 15.14
N GLN A 124 10.09 -13.58 14.74
CA GLN A 124 9.34 -12.65 13.91
C GLN A 124 10.00 -12.45 12.56
N ILE A 125 9.19 -12.43 11.50
CA ILE A 125 9.64 -12.08 10.16
C ILE A 125 9.99 -10.60 10.14
N THR A 126 11.23 -10.29 9.74
CA THR A 126 11.75 -8.92 9.60
C THR A 126 11.89 -8.49 8.15
N ALA A 127 12.11 -9.45 7.24
CA ALA A 127 12.20 -9.21 5.81
C ALA A 127 11.69 -10.41 5.00
N LEU A 128 11.09 -10.12 3.85
CA LEU A 128 10.73 -11.08 2.82
C LEU A 128 11.40 -10.67 1.51
N LYS A 129 12.00 -11.62 0.81
CA LYS A 129 12.61 -11.44 -0.50
C LYS A 129 11.98 -12.42 -1.49
N LEU A 130 11.48 -11.91 -2.60
CA LEU A 130 10.97 -12.70 -3.70
C LEU A 130 11.96 -12.59 -4.87
N PHE A 131 12.58 -13.71 -5.21
CA PHE A 131 13.46 -13.85 -6.37
C PHE A 131 12.66 -14.37 -7.55
N ALA A 132 12.65 -13.62 -8.64
CA ALA A 132 11.89 -13.92 -9.84
C ALA A 132 12.76 -13.82 -11.09
N GLU A 133 12.69 -14.82 -11.98
CA GLU A 133 13.33 -14.85 -13.29
C GLU A 133 12.33 -15.36 -14.34
N PRO A 134 11.21 -14.66 -14.56
CA PRO A 134 10.13 -15.14 -15.40
C PRO A 134 10.59 -15.26 -16.87
N LYS A 135 10.33 -16.41 -17.48
CA LYS A 135 10.74 -16.70 -18.87
C LYS A 135 9.65 -16.45 -19.90
N ASN A 136 8.41 -16.28 -19.44
CA ASN A 136 7.24 -16.10 -20.29
C ASN A 136 6.17 -15.28 -19.56
N GLN A 137 5.07 -15.01 -20.27
CA GLN A 137 3.97 -14.20 -19.77
C GLN A 137 3.24 -14.87 -18.59
N ASP A 138 3.07 -16.19 -18.61
CA ASP A 138 2.39 -16.92 -17.54
C ASP A 138 3.20 -16.89 -16.23
N GLU A 139 4.51 -17.06 -16.31
CA GLU A 139 5.42 -16.90 -15.18
C GLU A 139 5.43 -15.45 -14.67
N SER A 140 5.35 -14.46 -15.56
CA SER A 140 5.21 -13.04 -15.17
C SER A 140 3.91 -12.80 -14.39
N PHE A 141 2.80 -13.40 -14.82
CA PHE A 141 1.53 -13.34 -14.08
C PHE A 141 1.63 -14.04 -12.72
N GLN A 142 2.35 -15.15 -12.63
CA GLN A 142 2.58 -15.84 -11.36
C GLN A 142 3.34 -14.95 -10.37
N VAL A 143 4.38 -14.24 -10.82
CA VAL A 143 5.15 -13.27 -10.01
C VAL A 143 4.23 -12.16 -9.49
N ILE A 144 3.42 -11.56 -10.38
CA ILE A 144 2.45 -10.51 -10.04
C ILE A 144 1.44 -11.02 -8.99
N ASN A 145 0.93 -12.23 -9.16
CA ASN A 145 -0.03 -12.83 -8.22
C ASN A 145 0.60 -13.07 -6.84
N VAL A 146 1.80 -13.65 -6.78
CA VAL A 146 2.51 -13.87 -5.50
C VAL A 146 2.81 -12.53 -4.83
N LEU A 147 3.26 -11.53 -5.59
CA LEU A 147 3.51 -10.20 -5.05
C LEU A 147 2.24 -9.55 -4.49
N GLY A 148 1.12 -9.61 -5.22
CA GLY A 148 -0.17 -9.10 -4.77
C GLY A 148 -0.64 -9.78 -3.48
N LEU A 149 -0.40 -11.10 -3.35
CA LEU A 149 -0.67 -11.86 -2.12
C LEU A 149 0.26 -11.44 -0.97
N LEU A 150 1.53 -11.17 -1.23
CA LEU A 150 2.47 -10.68 -0.21
C LEU A 150 2.00 -9.33 0.33
N ILE A 151 1.68 -8.38 -0.56
CA ILE A 151 1.17 -7.06 -0.15
C ILE A 151 -0.13 -7.21 0.64
N ALA A 152 -1.09 -8.02 0.16
CA ALA A 152 -2.34 -8.27 0.87
C ALA A 152 -2.15 -8.97 2.23
N THR A 153 -1.08 -9.76 2.38
CA THR A 153 -0.77 -10.46 3.65
C THR A 153 -0.11 -9.53 4.65
N LEU A 154 0.80 -8.66 4.17
CA LEU A 154 1.53 -7.70 5.00
C LEU A 154 0.71 -6.46 5.35
N ASN A 155 -0.23 -6.09 4.48
CA ASN A 155 -1.08 -4.91 4.61
C ASN A 155 -2.53 -5.27 4.24
N PRO A 156 -3.22 -6.09 5.06
CA PRO A 156 -4.59 -6.54 4.80
C PRO A 156 -5.63 -5.42 4.81
N GLU A 157 -5.29 -4.26 5.38
CA GLU A 157 -6.09 -3.04 5.37
C GLU A 157 -6.18 -2.39 3.99
N LEU A 158 -5.17 -2.60 3.12
CA LEU A 158 -5.19 -2.03 1.79
C LEU A 158 -6.28 -2.68 0.96
N ASP A 159 -7.12 -1.86 0.36
CA ASP A 159 -8.08 -2.35 -0.61
C ASP A 159 -7.39 -2.80 -1.90
N THR A 160 -8.17 -3.24 -2.89
CA THR A 160 -7.62 -3.73 -4.15
C THR A 160 -6.95 -2.62 -4.96
N GLU A 161 -7.47 -1.39 -4.87
CA GLU A 161 -6.95 -0.24 -5.62
C GLU A 161 -5.59 0.19 -5.06
N ASP A 162 -5.51 0.35 -3.74
CA ASP A 162 -4.27 0.71 -3.04
C ASP A 162 -3.17 -0.33 -3.23
N ARG A 163 -3.52 -1.62 -3.22
CA ARG A 163 -2.59 -2.70 -3.56
C ARG A 163 -2.07 -2.57 -5.00
N GLY A 164 -2.94 -2.21 -5.93
CA GLY A 164 -2.59 -1.91 -7.31
C GLY A 164 -1.64 -0.72 -7.43
N GLU A 165 -1.79 0.30 -6.58
CA GLU A 165 -0.88 1.44 -6.52
C GLU A 165 0.52 1.03 -6.07
N VAL A 166 0.66 0.19 -5.04
CA VAL A 166 1.98 -0.33 -4.62
C VAL A 166 2.68 -1.04 -5.77
N MET A 167 1.96 -1.89 -6.50
CA MET A 167 2.52 -2.61 -7.65
C MET A 167 2.89 -1.66 -8.81
N ARG A 168 2.14 -0.58 -8.99
CA ARG A 168 2.41 0.45 -10.00
C ARG A 168 3.63 1.30 -9.63
N ASP A 169 3.78 1.67 -8.36
CA ASP A 169 4.94 2.40 -7.83
C ASP A 169 6.24 1.61 -8.01
N LEU A 170 6.16 0.29 -7.79
CA LEU A 170 7.26 -0.63 -8.04
C LEU A 170 7.48 -0.93 -9.53
N ARG A 171 6.70 -0.31 -10.43
CA ARG A 171 6.74 -0.52 -11.90
C ARG A 171 6.64 -1.97 -12.36
N MET A 172 6.09 -2.84 -11.52
CA MET A 172 5.96 -4.28 -11.78
C MET A 172 5.01 -4.59 -12.95
N LEU A 173 4.12 -3.67 -13.30
CA LEU A 173 3.20 -3.82 -14.44
C LEU A 173 3.82 -3.42 -15.78
N LYS A 174 4.99 -2.77 -15.78
CA LYS A 174 5.60 -2.18 -16.98
C LYS A 174 6.96 -2.78 -17.33
N GLU A 175 7.72 -3.26 -16.34
CA GLU A 175 9.15 -3.53 -16.49
C GLU A 175 9.59 -4.98 -16.20
N VAL A 176 8.67 -5.91 -15.89
CA VAL A 176 8.99 -7.35 -15.68
C VAL A 176 9.53 -8.03 -16.96
N SER A 177 9.41 -7.37 -18.13
CA SER A 177 9.87 -7.90 -19.42
C SER A 177 11.03 -7.13 -20.06
N THR A 178 11.64 -6.15 -19.38
CA THR A 178 12.69 -5.30 -19.97
C THR A 178 14.08 -5.64 -19.42
N GLU A 179 15.06 -5.86 -20.30
CA GLU A 179 16.48 -6.19 -19.98
C GLU A 179 17.25 -5.06 -19.25
N GLY A 180 16.57 -3.99 -18.82
CA GLY A 180 17.19 -2.86 -18.13
C GLY A 180 17.41 -3.12 -16.64
N THR A 181 18.41 -2.44 -16.08
CA THR A 181 18.61 -2.39 -14.63
C THR A 181 17.73 -1.29 -14.03
N TYR A 182 16.94 -1.61 -13.01
CA TYR A 182 16.12 -0.61 -12.31
C TYR A 182 15.97 -0.91 -10.83
N ASP A 183 15.84 0.18 -10.07
CA ASP A 183 15.65 0.19 -8.62
C ASP A 183 14.46 1.10 -8.28
N TRP A 184 13.42 0.51 -7.71
CA TRP A 184 12.26 1.26 -7.22
C TRP A 184 12.00 0.93 -5.77
N THR A 185 11.51 1.90 -5.02
CA THR A 185 11.17 1.74 -3.62
C THR A 185 9.91 2.55 -3.32
N THR A 186 8.99 1.96 -2.57
CA THR A 186 7.80 2.63 -2.06
C THR A 186 7.51 2.13 -0.66
N THR A 187 6.83 2.94 0.16
CA THR A 187 6.49 2.58 1.54
C THR A 187 4.98 2.66 1.71
N ARG A 188 4.39 1.66 2.38
CA ARG A 188 3.00 1.70 2.85
C ARG A 188 2.95 1.28 4.31
N GLY A 189 2.40 2.16 5.14
CA GLY A 189 2.44 1.97 6.59
C GLY A 189 3.89 1.84 7.08
N ARG A 190 4.23 0.69 7.70
CA ARG A 190 5.57 0.37 8.21
C ARG A 190 6.34 -0.61 7.32
N VAL A 191 5.87 -0.89 6.11
CA VAL A 191 6.54 -1.80 5.19
C VAL A 191 7.14 -0.99 4.04
N THR A 192 8.46 -1.09 3.92
CA THR A 192 9.18 -0.59 2.74
C THR A 192 9.30 -1.74 1.75
N TYR A 193 8.75 -1.50 0.56
CA TYR A 193 8.87 -2.38 -0.58
C TYR A 193 9.93 -1.85 -1.52
N SER A 194 10.81 -2.72 -2.00
CA SER A 194 11.76 -2.39 -3.05
C SER A 194 11.77 -3.46 -4.13
N VAL A 195 12.08 -3.07 -5.35
CA VAL A 195 12.41 -3.98 -6.44
C VAL A 195 13.75 -3.57 -7.00
N HIS A 196 14.63 -4.55 -7.14
CA HIS A 196 15.86 -4.45 -7.90
C HIS A 196 15.75 -5.44 -9.06
N ALA A 197 15.81 -4.96 -10.29
CA ALA A 197 15.87 -5.81 -11.46
C ALA A 197 17.17 -5.60 -12.22
N ASP A 198 17.78 -6.69 -12.67
CA ASP A 198 18.98 -6.71 -13.50
C ASP A 198 18.90 -7.86 -14.50
N LYS A 199 18.96 -7.55 -15.80
CA LYS A 199 19.03 -8.53 -16.91
C LYS A 199 17.98 -9.66 -16.82
N GLY A 200 16.72 -9.29 -16.57
CA GLY A 200 15.60 -10.23 -16.48
C GLY A 200 15.45 -10.95 -15.14
N LYS A 201 16.38 -10.74 -14.20
CA LYS A 201 16.24 -11.19 -12.80
C LYS A 201 15.70 -10.06 -11.97
N SER A 202 14.67 -10.33 -11.18
CA SER A 202 14.05 -9.36 -10.28
C SER A 202 14.10 -9.87 -8.85
N THR A 203 14.55 -9.02 -7.93
CA THR A 203 14.48 -9.26 -6.49
C THR A 203 13.53 -8.21 -5.92
N PHE A 204 12.37 -8.66 -5.47
CA PHE A 204 11.47 -7.86 -4.66
C PHE A 204 11.81 -8.07 -3.18
N THR A 205 11.82 -6.99 -2.41
CA THR A 205 12.00 -7.02 -0.96
C THR A 205 10.84 -6.31 -0.28
N ALA A 206 10.32 -6.89 0.78
CA ALA A 206 9.44 -6.23 1.74
C ALA A 206 10.10 -6.30 3.12
N ALA A 207 10.41 -5.16 3.71
CA ALA A 207 11.04 -5.09 5.02
C ALA A 207 10.34 -4.06 5.91
N LEU A 208 10.41 -4.27 7.23
CA LEU A 208 9.91 -3.29 8.18
C LEU A 208 10.76 -2.01 8.09
N SER A 209 10.10 -0.87 7.89
CA SER A 209 10.72 0.45 7.93
C SER A 209 11.21 0.72 9.35
N GLN A 210 12.52 1.02 9.48
CA GLN A 210 13.15 1.41 10.74
C GLN A 210 12.66 2.77 11.22
#